data_AF-A0A949DV05-F1
#
_entry.id   AF-A0A949DV05-F1
#
_cell.length_a   1.000
_cell.length_b   1.000
_cell.length_c   1.000
_cell.angle_alpha   90.00
_cell.angle_beta   90.00
_cell.angle_gamma   90.00
#
_symmetry.space_group_name_H-M   'P 1'
#
loop_
_entity.id
_entity.type
_entity.pdbx_description
1 polymer ?
#
loop_
_entity_poly.entity_id
_entity_poly.type
_entity_poly.pdbx_seq_one_letter_code
_entity_poly.pdbx_strand_id
1 'polypeptide(L)'
;CRTFEQPVLPAQLCDRHGIIARSSFMFEVPGKRRDDIVASIQFINKMRKYPLFACGVGSFRPYPRCDLTKKLIEKGYLSEPQSLEDWLHGENIEMYTSAELKRPWQVDPEFSENAAHYLNLESETRIGLHQLSNDGDREKLQLLIEIAKIRNRNLDYKEGNDTKLYKDFLRDYYQQKRSSDTHGEYPLSRKISEQFEGDTDG
;
A
#
# COMPACT_ATOMS: atom_id res chain seq x y z
N CYS A 1 -17.97 20.42 5.12
CA CYS A 1 -16.61 20.03 5.56
C CYS A 1 -16.72 19.07 6.73
N ARG A 2 -16.19 17.85 6.61
CA ARG A 2 -16.03 16.96 7.77
C ARG A 2 -14.82 17.46 8.57
N THR A 3 -15.00 17.76 9.86
CA THR A 3 -13.91 18.14 10.75
C THR A 3 -13.04 16.91 11.07
N PHE A 4 -11.76 17.13 11.43
CA PHE A 4 -10.81 16.06 11.80
C PHE A 4 -11.27 15.21 13.02
N GLU A 5 -12.32 15.62 13.73
CA GLU A 5 -12.89 14.87 14.86
C GLU A 5 -13.75 13.67 14.43
N GLN A 6 -14.41 13.75 13.27
CA GLN A 6 -15.29 12.68 12.78
C GLN A 6 -14.60 11.33 12.52
N PRO A 7 -13.36 11.23 11.99
CA PRO A 7 -12.71 9.94 11.77
C PRO A 7 -12.24 9.23 13.06
N VAL A 8 -12.19 9.91 14.21
CA VAL A 8 -11.74 9.31 15.48
C VAL A 8 -12.81 8.40 16.09
N LEU A 9 -14.08 8.81 16.01
CA LEU A 9 -15.20 8.13 16.64
C LEU A 9 -15.38 6.67 16.15
N PRO A 10 -15.33 6.37 14.84
CA PRO A 10 -15.40 4.99 14.35
C PRO A 10 -14.30 4.10 14.91
N ALA A 11 -13.05 4.56 14.94
CA ALA A 11 -11.94 3.77 15.48
C ALA A 11 -12.12 3.49 16.96
N GLN A 12 -12.55 4.48 17.75
CA GLN A 12 -12.87 4.30 19.17
C GLN A 12 -14.01 3.30 19.39
N LEU A 13 -15.06 3.34 18.58
CA LEU A 13 -16.18 2.40 18.66
C LEU A 13 -15.70 0.98 18.33
N CYS A 14 -14.98 0.81 17.23
CA CYS A 14 -14.42 -0.48 16.85
C CYS A 14 -13.53 -1.06 17.96
N ASP A 15 -12.63 -0.27 18.53
CA ASP A 15 -11.75 -0.68 19.62
C ASP A 15 -12.53 -1.16 20.86
N ARG A 16 -13.57 -0.42 21.27
CA ARG A 16 -14.47 -0.81 22.38
C ARG A 16 -15.19 -2.15 22.14
N HIS A 17 -15.41 -2.53 20.90
CA HIS A 17 -16.12 -3.74 20.51
C HIS A 17 -15.19 -4.86 20.03
N GLY A 18 -13.86 -4.70 20.15
CA GLY A 18 -12.90 -5.72 19.69
C GLY A 18 -12.83 -5.86 18.16
N ILE A 19 -13.22 -4.82 17.42
CA ILE A 19 -13.24 -4.80 15.95
C ILE A 19 -12.00 -4.05 15.45
N ILE A 20 -11.31 -4.62 14.46
CA ILE A 20 -10.17 -3.95 13.81
C ILE A 20 -10.69 -2.80 12.94
N ALA A 21 -10.29 -1.57 13.28
CA ALA A 21 -10.58 -0.39 12.47
C ALA A 21 -9.47 -0.19 11.44
N ARG A 22 -9.73 -0.52 10.17
CA ARG A 22 -8.79 -0.26 9.07
C ARG A 22 -9.16 1.00 8.30
N SER A 23 -8.25 1.97 8.26
CA SER A 23 -8.41 3.21 7.48
C SER A 23 -7.37 3.33 6.37
N SER A 24 -7.76 3.93 5.24
CA SER A 24 -6.84 4.18 4.12
C SER A 24 -6.45 5.65 4.07
N PHE A 25 -5.16 5.92 3.91
CA PHE A 25 -4.60 7.25 3.77
C PHE A 25 -3.86 7.36 2.44
N MET A 26 -3.82 8.58 1.91
CA MET A 26 -3.21 8.86 0.63
C MET A 26 -2.27 10.06 0.76
N PHE A 27 -1.00 9.84 0.46
CA PHE A 27 0.02 10.88 0.36
C PHE A 27 0.13 11.38 -1.08
N GLU A 28 0.87 12.47 -1.26
CA GLU A 28 1.21 13.00 -2.59
C GLU A 28 0.00 13.34 -3.46
N VAL A 29 -1.08 13.77 -2.81
CA VAL A 29 -2.26 14.29 -3.49
C VAL A 29 -1.88 15.62 -4.18
N PRO A 30 -2.18 15.80 -5.47
CA PRO A 30 -1.76 16.97 -6.22
C PRO A 30 -2.14 18.30 -5.55
N GLY A 31 -1.17 19.21 -5.45
CA GLY A 31 -1.34 20.53 -4.83
C GLY A 31 -1.27 20.54 -3.29
N LYS A 32 -0.98 19.41 -2.65
CA LYS A 32 -0.62 19.34 -1.24
C LYS A 32 0.85 19.66 -1.02
N ARG A 33 1.19 20.07 0.20
CA ARG A 33 2.56 20.35 0.67
C ARG A 33 3.08 19.20 1.52
N ARG A 34 4.40 19.18 1.73
CA ARG A 34 5.04 18.26 2.68
C ARG A 34 4.41 18.33 4.08
N ASP A 35 4.03 19.52 4.53
CA ASP A 35 3.38 19.70 5.84
C ASP A 35 2.02 18.99 5.93
N ASP A 36 1.28 18.86 4.83
CA ASP A 36 0.02 18.09 4.80
C ASP A 36 0.29 16.58 5.01
N ILE A 37 1.40 16.07 4.46
CA ILE A 37 1.84 14.68 4.67
C ILE A 37 2.21 14.49 6.14
N VAL A 38 3.02 15.39 6.71
CA VAL A 38 3.40 15.34 8.13
C VAL A 38 2.16 15.39 9.03
N ALA A 39 1.21 16.27 8.76
CA ALA A 39 -0.05 16.36 9.51
C ALA A 39 -0.85 15.05 9.43
N SER A 40 -0.86 14.39 8.26
CA SER A 40 -1.52 13.09 8.08
C SER A 40 -0.83 11.99 8.91
N ILE A 41 0.50 11.98 8.94
CA ILE A 41 1.28 11.04 9.77
C ILE A 41 1.00 11.26 11.26
N GLN A 42 1.01 12.52 11.72
CA GLN A 42 0.70 12.86 13.11
C GLN A 42 -0.72 12.43 13.49
N PHE A 43 -1.68 12.59 12.57
CA PHE A 43 -3.04 12.10 12.77
C PHE A 43 -3.07 10.57 12.90
N ILE A 44 -2.39 9.83 12.02
CA ILE A 44 -2.27 8.37 12.12
C ILE A 44 -1.66 7.96 13.47
N ASN A 45 -0.57 8.60 13.89
CA ASN A 45 0.08 8.34 15.17
C ASN A 45 -0.87 8.60 16.36
N LYS A 46 -1.72 9.63 16.29
CA LYS A 46 -2.77 9.87 17.30
C LYS A 46 -3.81 8.75 17.33
N MET A 47 -4.14 8.16 16.18
CA MET A 47 -5.09 7.04 16.07
C MET A 47 -4.53 5.73 16.64
N ARG A 48 -3.21 5.54 16.61
CA ARG A 48 -2.51 4.36 17.16
C ARG A 48 -2.63 4.19 18.69
N LYS A 49 -3.24 5.15 19.38
CA LYS A 49 -3.67 4.95 20.78
C LYS A 49 -4.77 3.88 20.93
N TYR A 50 -5.46 3.53 19.85
CA TYR A 50 -6.42 2.43 19.80
C TYR A 50 -5.70 1.17 19.31
N PRO A 51 -5.49 0.14 20.16
CA PRO A 51 -4.67 -1.03 19.82
C PRO A 51 -5.13 -1.80 18.57
N LEU A 52 -6.43 -1.77 18.26
CA LEU A 52 -6.99 -2.45 17.09
C LEU A 52 -7.06 -1.57 15.83
N PHE A 53 -6.48 -0.36 15.87
CA PHE A 53 -6.40 0.50 14.71
C PHE A 53 -5.27 0.06 13.77
N ALA A 54 -5.61 -0.13 12.50
CA ALA A 54 -4.66 -0.37 11.43
C ALA A 54 -4.87 0.64 10.30
N CYS A 55 -3.82 0.94 9.55
CA CYS A 55 -3.94 1.79 8.38
C CYS A 55 -3.17 1.26 7.17
N GLY A 56 -3.74 1.47 5.99
CA GLY A 56 -3.04 1.38 4.72
C GLY A 56 -2.69 2.77 4.22
N VAL A 57 -1.45 2.98 3.81
CA VAL A 57 -0.96 4.26 3.28
C VAL A 57 -0.39 4.03 1.89
N GLY A 58 -0.82 4.84 0.92
CA GLY A 58 -0.28 4.83 -0.44
C GLY A 58 -0.06 6.24 -0.98
N SER A 59 0.68 6.36 -2.07
CA SER A 59 0.75 7.59 -2.84
C SER A 59 -0.43 7.70 -3.80
N PHE A 60 -0.88 8.92 -4.10
CA PHE A 60 -1.89 9.15 -5.13
C PHE A 60 -1.40 8.63 -6.48
N ARG A 61 -2.23 7.80 -7.11
CA ARG A 61 -2.08 7.38 -8.51
C ARG A 61 -3.27 7.90 -9.29
N PRO A 62 -3.05 8.40 -10.52
CA PRO A 62 -4.14 8.92 -11.31
C PRO A 62 -5.10 7.77 -11.62
N TYR A 63 -6.39 8.05 -11.49
CA TYR A 63 -7.44 7.16 -11.97
C TYR A 63 -8.17 7.86 -13.13
N PRO A 64 -8.33 7.22 -14.30
CA PRO A 64 -8.96 7.84 -15.45
C PRO A 64 -10.31 8.46 -15.10
N ARG A 65 -10.64 9.58 -15.75
CA ARG A 65 -11.91 10.32 -15.62
C ARG A 65 -12.23 10.90 -14.24
N CYS A 66 -11.40 10.71 -13.20
CA CYS A 66 -11.62 11.36 -11.91
C CYS A 66 -11.18 12.84 -11.94
N ASP A 67 -11.82 13.68 -11.13
CA ASP A 67 -11.58 15.13 -11.17
C ASP A 67 -10.14 15.52 -10.82
N LEU A 68 -9.46 14.74 -9.98
CA LEU A 68 -8.04 14.96 -9.68
C LEU A 68 -7.16 14.68 -10.90
N THR A 69 -7.43 13.61 -11.64
CA THR A 69 -6.71 13.26 -12.87
C THR A 69 -6.95 14.30 -13.95
N LYS A 70 -8.20 14.77 -14.14
CA LYS A 70 -8.52 15.87 -15.07
C LYS A 70 -7.68 17.11 -14.78
N LYS A 71 -7.60 17.50 -13.50
CA LYS A 71 -6.76 18.64 -13.07
C LYS A 71 -5.26 18.42 -13.32
N LEU A 72 -4.77 17.18 -13.24
CA LEU A 72 -3.38 16.87 -13.60
C LEU A 72 -3.15 17.04 -15.11
N ILE A 73 -4.12 16.61 -15.93
CA ILE A 73 -4.08 16.77 -17.39
C ILE A 73 -4.14 18.24 -17.78
N GLU A 74 -5.08 19.01 -17.22
CA GLU A 74 -5.23 20.45 -17.45
C GLU A 74 -3.96 21.24 -17.10
N LYS A 75 -3.21 20.78 -16.09
CA LYS A 75 -1.93 21.38 -15.67
C LYS A 75 -0.72 20.88 -16.45
N GLY A 76 -0.90 19.93 -17.37
CA GLY A 76 0.18 19.36 -18.18
C GLY A 76 1.10 18.40 -17.42
N TYR A 77 0.71 17.92 -16.24
CA TYR A 77 1.49 16.92 -15.49
C TYR A 77 1.26 15.49 -15.99
N LEU A 78 0.19 15.26 -16.73
CA LEU A 78 -0.24 13.95 -17.21
C LEU A 78 -0.86 14.10 -18.60
N SER A 79 -0.56 13.17 -19.50
CA SER A 79 -1.26 13.04 -20.78
C SER A 79 -2.13 11.78 -20.72
N GLU A 80 -3.42 11.91 -21.02
CA GLU A 80 -4.31 10.74 -21.05
C GLU A 80 -4.10 9.95 -22.35
N PRO A 81 -3.84 8.63 -22.29
CA PRO A 81 -3.76 7.79 -23.48
C PRO A 81 -5.06 7.85 -24.30
N GLN A 82 -4.96 7.94 -25.63
CA GLN A 82 -6.13 8.16 -26.51
C GLN A 82 -6.63 6.87 -27.17
N SER A 83 -5.80 5.83 -27.19
CA SER A 83 -6.11 4.52 -27.77
C SER A 83 -5.79 3.37 -26.80
N LEU A 84 -6.28 2.16 -27.09
CA LEU A 84 -5.93 0.97 -26.30
C LEU A 84 -4.44 0.65 -26.45
N GLU A 85 -3.89 0.85 -27.64
CA GLU A 85 -2.48 0.68 -27.96
C GLU A 85 -1.61 1.61 -27.10
N ASP A 86 -2.05 2.86 -26.91
CA ASP A 86 -1.35 3.82 -26.06
C ASP A 86 -1.29 3.33 -24.61
N TRP A 87 -2.37 2.71 -24.12
CA TRP A 87 -2.43 2.12 -22.77
C TRP A 87 -1.45 0.96 -22.58
N LEU A 88 -1.00 0.32 -23.66
CA LEU A 88 -0.02 -0.78 -23.61
C LEU A 88 1.43 -0.27 -23.54
N HIS A 89 1.69 1.02 -23.76
CA HIS A 89 3.02 1.58 -23.59
C HIS A 89 3.44 1.55 -22.12
N GLY A 90 4.65 1.03 -21.87
CA GLY A 90 5.17 0.85 -20.51
C GLY A 90 5.14 2.12 -19.66
N GLU A 91 5.45 3.27 -20.25
CA GLU A 91 5.41 4.57 -19.56
C GLU A 91 4.00 4.92 -19.03
N ASN A 92 2.96 4.64 -19.83
CA ASN A 92 1.58 4.85 -19.42
C ASN A 92 1.17 3.83 -18.35
N ILE A 93 1.54 2.57 -18.53
CA ILE A 93 1.30 1.54 -17.50
C ILE A 93 1.93 1.96 -16.18
N GLU A 94 3.20 2.35 -16.17
CA GLU A 94 3.92 2.76 -14.97
C GLU A 94 3.32 4.01 -14.33
N MET A 95 2.99 5.03 -15.12
CA MET A 95 2.38 6.28 -14.64
C MET A 95 1.11 6.02 -13.83
N TYR A 96 0.26 5.11 -14.29
CA TYR A 96 -1.02 4.81 -13.65
C TYR A 96 -0.94 3.69 -12.59
N THR A 97 -0.01 2.74 -12.73
CA THR A 97 -0.02 1.52 -11.92
C THR A 97 1.20 1.35 -11.00
N SER A 98 2.36 1.90 -11.32
CA SER A 98 3.60 1.63 -10.56
C SER A 98 3.55 2.24 -9.16
N ALA A 99 3.97 1.45 -8.16
CA ALA A 99 4.08 1.92 -6.78
C ALA A 99 5.33 2.78 -6.55
N GLU A 100 6.40 2.45 -7.26
CA GLU A 100 7.77 2.98 -7.04
C GLU A 100 8.09 4.16 -7.95
N LEU A 101 7.25 4.42 -8.97
CA LEU A 101 7.46 5.53 -9.88
C LEU A 101 7.31 6.87 -9.17
N LYS A 102 8.36 7.70 -9.26
CA LYS A 102 8.35 9.10 -8.88
C LYS A 102 7.60 9.92 -9.92
N ARG A 103 6.54 10.61 -9.52
CA ARG A 103 5.60 11.32 -10.40
C ARG A 103 5.77 12.83 -10.31
N PRO A 104 5.49 13.59 -11.38
CA PRO A 104 5.79 15.03 -11.45
C PRO A 104 5.10 15.91 -10.40
N TRP A 105 3.95 15.48 -9.86
CA TRP A 105 3.19 16.25 -8.87
C TRP A 105 3.56 15.92 -7.42
N GLN A 106 4.44 14.94 -7.19
CA GLN A 106 4.85 14.58 -5.84
C GLN A 106 5.78 15.66 -5.29
N VAL A 107 5.57 16.03 -4.03
CA VAL A 107 6.35 17.09 -3.37
C VAL A 107 7.61 16.57 -2.70
N ASP A 108 7.56 15.36 -2.14
CA ASP A 108 8.71 14.70 -1.53
C ASP A 108 8.56 13.18 -1.62
N PRO A 109 8.75 12.61 -2.83
CA PRO A 109 8.42 11.21 -3.10
C PRO A 109 9.20 10.23 -2.23
N GLU A 110 10.45 10.53 -1.89
CA GLU A 110 11.29 9.66 -1.06
C GLU A 110 10.79 9.65 0.39
N PHE A 111 10.52 10.84 0.95
CA PHE A 111 9.96 10.95 2.29
C PHE A 111 8.60 10.25 2.41
N SER A 112 7.70 10.46 1.44
CA SER A 112 6.35 9.88 1.50
C SER A 112 6.34 8.38 1.25
N GLU A 113 7.19 7.86 0.38
CA GLU A 113 7.34 6.42 0.16
C GLU A 113 7.87 5.73 1.42
N ASN A 114 8.93 6.27 2.02
CA ASN A 114 9.49 5.73 3.26
C ASN A 114 8.48 5.84 4.41
N ALA A 115 7.76 6.96 4.54
CA ALA A 115 6.71 7.09 5.54
C ALA A 115 5.58 6.06 5.32
N ALA A 116 5.10 5.89 4.09
CA ALA A 116 4.11 4.88 3.76
C ALA A 116 4.59 3.46 4.10
N HIS A 117 5.86 3.15 3.82
CA HIS A 117 6.48 1.88 4.16
C HIS A 117 6.38 1.57 5.66
N TYR A 118 6.88 2.47 6.53
CA TYR A 118 6.90 2.23 7.97
C TYR A 118 5.50 2.26 8.60
N LEU A 119 4.59 3.11 8.10
CA LEU A 119 3.21 3.12 8.58
C LEU A 119 2.46 1.83 8.23
N ASN A 120 2.67 1.31 7.02
CA ASN A 120 2.10 0.03 6.59
C ASN A 120 2.68 -1.16 7.34
N LEU A 121 3.99 -1.15 7.62
CA LEU A 121 4.69 -2.18 8.39
C LEU A 121 4.15 -2.24 9.81
N GLU A 122 4.06 -1.11 10.51
CA GLU A 122 3.50 -1.05 11.86
C GLU A 122 2.03 -1.51 11.92
N SER A 123 1.29 -1.35 10.81
CA SER A 123 -0.10 -1.81 10.69
C SER A 123 -0.25 -3.20 10.09
N GLU A 124 0.85 -3.94 9.90
CA GLU A 124 0.83 -5.32 9.37
C GLU A 124 0.06 -5.45 8.04
N THR A 125 0.12 -4.41 7.20
CA THR A 125 -0.76 -4.31 6.01
C THR A 125 -0.40 -5.32 4.91
N ARG A 126 0.89 -5.66 4.79
CA ARG A 126 1.37 -6.63 3.79
C ARG A 126 1.41 -8.05 4.33
N ILE A 127 1.97 -8.18 5.53
CA ILE A 127 2.09 -9.44 6.25
C ILE A 127 1.88 -9.17 7.74
N GLY A 128 1.03 -9.96 8.36
CA GLY A 128 0.83 -9.96 9.81
C GLY A 128 1.50 -11.15 10.47
N LEU A 129 1.81 -11.01 11.76
CA LEU A 129 2.47 -12.03 12.58
C LEU A 129 1.71 -13.36 12.57
N HIS A 130 0.37 -13.30 12.54
CA HIS A 130 -0.51 -14.46 12.46
C HIS A 130 -0.40 -15.25 11.15
N GLN A 131 0.18 -14.67 10.09
CA GLN A 131 0.37 -15.33 8.78
C GLN A 131 1.69 -16.11 8.69
N LEU A 132 2.51 -16.07 9.73
CA LEU A 132 3.82 -16.70 9.79
C LEU A 132 3.74 -17.99 10.60
N SER A 133 4.17 -19.10 9.99
CA SER A 133 4.16 -20.42 10.63
C SER A 133 5.33 -20.63 11.57
N ASN A 134 6.54 -20.18 11.20
CA ASN A 134 7.74 -20.38 12.00
C ASN A 134 7.98 -19.24 13.02
N ASP A 135 8.50 -19.59 14.20
CA ASP A 135 8.70 -18.64 15.29
C ASP A 135 9.80 -17.60 14.99
N GLY A 136 10.88 -18.02 14.30
CA GLY A 136 12.00 -17.12 13.98
C GLY A 136 11.61 -15.96 13.06
N ASP A 137 10.73 -16.19 12.09
CA ASP A 137 10.22 -15.13 11.22
C ASP A 137 9.20 -14.25 11.94
N ARG A 138 8.42 -14.82 12.88
CA ARG A 138 7.56 -14.02 13.77
C ARG A 138 8.40 -13.06 14.63
N GLU A 139 9.50 -13.54 15.22
CA GLU A 139 10.42 -12.71 16.00
C GLU A 139 11.07 -11.62 15.15
N LYS A 140 11.55 -11.96 13.94
CA LYS A 140 12.12 -10.98 13.00
C LYS A 140 11.11 -9.90 12.61
N LEU A 141 9.89 -10.30 12.24
CA LEU A 141 8.84 -9.35 11.86
C LEU A 141 8.44 -8.47 13.06
N GLN A 142 8.32 -9.06 14.26
CA GLN A 142 8.03 -8.30 15.48
C GLN A 142 9.09 -7.23 15.74
N LEU A 143 10.38 -7.55 15.60
CA LEU A 143 11.47 -6.59 15.73
C LEU A 143 11.35 -5.44 14.70
N LEU A 144 11.08 -5.78 13.44
CA LEU A 144 10.90 -4.78 12.38
C LEU A 144 9.68 -3.88 12.63
N ILE A 145 8.59 -4.43 13.18
CA ILE A 145 7.42 -3.65 13.62
C ILE A 145 7.79 -2.69 14.74
N GLU A 146 8.57 -3.12 15.74
CA GLU A 146 9.03 -2.22 16.81
C GLU A 146 9.94 -1.10 16.30
N ILE A 147 10.84 -1.40 15.35
CA ILE A 147 11.64 -0.37 14.67
C ILE A 147 10.73 0.62 13.94
N ALA A 148 9.72 0.14 13.22
CA ALA A 148 8.76 0.99 12.53
C ALA A 148 7.99 1.91 13.48
N LYS A 149 7.57 1.42 14.66
CA LYS A 149 6.94 2.23 15.72
C LYS A 149 7.84 3.39 16.14
N ILE A 150 9.12 3.13 16.37
CA ILE A 150 10.10 4.14 16.79
C ILE A 150 10.26 5.20 15.69
N ARG A 151 10.47 4.77 14.45
CA ARG A 151 10.59 5.67 13.29
C ARG A 151 9.34 6.52 13.08
N ASN A 152 8.16 5.92 13.14
CA ASN A 152 6.88 6.63 12.98
C ASN A 152 6.67 7.68 14.07
N ARG A 153 7.00 7.38 15.33
CA ARG A 153 6.90 8.34 16.45
C ARG A 153 7.84 9.53 16.28
N ASN A 154 9.04 9.29 15.76
CA ASN A 154 10.07 10.31 15.59
C ASN A 154 10.02 11.03 14.24
N LEU A 155 9.10 10.64 13.34
CA LEU A 155 9.04 11.10 11.96
C LEU A 155 10.37 10.88 11.19
N ASP A 156 11.09 9.80 11.52
CA ASP A 156 12.38 9.47 10.90
C ASP A 156 12.22 8.48 9.73
N TYR A 157 12.15 9.06 8.54
CA TYR A 157 11.88 8.36 7.29
C TYR A 157 13.08 8.35 6.33
N LYS A 158 14.30 8.42 6.87
CA LYS A 158 15.51 8.20 6.08
C LYS A 158 15.64 6.72 5.74
N GLU A 159 16.13 6.41 4.54
CA GLU A 159 16.44 5.03 4.19
C GLU A 159 17.49 4.46 5.16
N GLY A 160 17.28 3.22 5.60
CA GLY A 160 18.18 2.55 6.54
C GLY A 160 18.27 1.05 6.28
N ASN A 161 19.18 0.40 7.02
CA ASN A 161 19.40 -1.04 6.88
C ASN A 161 18.13 -1.86 7.18
N ASP A 162 17.27 -1.37 8.07
CA ASP A 162 15.99 -1.98 8.40
C ASP A 162 15.01 -2.02 7.21
N THR A 163 15.03 -1.02 6.32
CA THR A 163 14.24 -1.04 5.07
C THR A 163 14.66 -2.22 4.19
N LYS A 164 15.97 -2.40 4.01
CA LYS A 164 16.54 -3.50 3.23
C LYS A 164 16.22 -4.85 3.86
N LEU A 165 16.42 -4.98 5.18
CA LEU A 165 16.09 -6.19 5.92
C LEU A 165 14.63 -6.60 5.76
N TYR A 166 13.69 -5.65 5.81
CA TYR A 166 12.28 -5.95 5.60
C TYR A 166 11.97 -6.34 4.15
N LYS A 167 12.59 -5.68 3.15
CA LYS A 167 12.45 -6.08 1.74
C LYS A 167 12.96 -7.50 1.50
N ASP A 168 14.13 -7.84 2.05
CA ASP A 168 14.70 -9.18 1.97
C ASP A 168 13.79 -10.20 2.66
N PHE A 169 13.31 -9.90 3.87
CA PHE A 169 12.34 -10.72 4.59
C PHE A 169 11.07 -11.01 3.76
N LEU A 170 10.46 -9.97 3.17
CA LEU A 170 9.27 -10.13 2.34
C LEU A 170 9.56 -11.00 1.10
N ARG A 171 10.68 -10.78 0.43
CA ARG A 171 11.08 -11.57 -0.74
C ARG A 171 11.19 -13.04 -0.38
N ASP A 172 11.90 -13.35 0.70
CA ASP A 172 12.14 -14.73 1.13
C ASP A 172 10.81 -15.40 1.53
N TYR A 173 9.94 -14.69 2.26
CA TYR A 173 8.59 -15.16 2.61
C TYR A 173 7.75 -15.50 1.37
N TYR A 174 7.67 -14.59 0.39
CA TYR A 174 6.87 -14.84 -0.81
C TYR A 174 7.46 -15.91 -1.73
N GLN A 175 8.79 -16.08 -1.75
CA GLN A 175 9.43 -17.19 -2.45
C GLN A 175 9.06 -18.54 -1.83
N GLN A 176 9.14 -18.65 -0.50
CA GLN A 176 8.71 -19.86 0.21
C GLN A 176 7.25 -20.16 -0.05
N LYS A 177 6.37 -19.15 0.02
CA LYS A 177 4.94 -19.32 -0.22
C LYS A 177 4.60 -19.74 -1.65
N ARG A 178 5.29 -19.17 -2.65
CA ARG A 178 5.14 -19.62 -4.04
C ARG A 178 5.55 -21.08 -4.20
N SER A 179 6.62 -21.51 -3.55
CA SER A 179 7.09 -22.90 -3.62
C SER A 179 6.13 -23.89 -2.92
N SER A 180 5.41 -23.47 -1.88
CA SER A 180 4.36 -24.29 -1.27
C SER A 180 3.07 -24.31 -2.10
N ASP A 181 2.75 -23.20 -2.77
CA ASP A 181 1.54 -23.05 -3.58
C ASP A 181 1.65 -23.72 -4.96
N THR A 182 2.85 -24.14 -5.39
CA THR A 182 3.04 -24.92 -6.64
C THR A 182 2.35 -26.30 -6.66
N HIS A 183 1.73 -26.72 -5.55
CA HIS A 183 0.82 -27.87 -5.50
C HIS A 183 -0.67 -27.50 -5.42
N GLY A 184 -1.00 -26.20 -5.35
CA GLY A 184 -2.35 -25.69 -5.45
C GLY A 184 -2.67 -25.33 -6.90
N GLU A 185 -3.27 -26.26 -7.64
CA GLU A 185 -3.91 -25.93 -8.92
C GLU A 185 -4.84 -24.72 -8.72
N TYR A 186 -4.73 -23.74 -9.61
CA TYR A 186 -5.63 -22.59 -9.59
C TYR A 186 -7.06 -23.13 -9.78
N PRO A 187 -8.08 -22.73 -9.00
CA PRO A 187 -9.43 -23.29 -9.14
C PRO A 187 -10.03 -23.14 -10.55
N LEU A 188 -9.51 -22.20 -11.34
CA LEU A 188 -9.89 -21.97 -12.73
C LEU A 188 -9.02 -22.70 -13.75
N SER A 189 -7.86 -23.26 -13.38
CA SER A 189 -7.01 -23.99 -14.33
C SER A 189 -7.63 -25.31 -14.79
N ARG A 190 -8.47 -25.96 -13.96
CA ARG A 190 -9.24 -27.16 -14.37
C ARG A 190 -10.39 -26.86 -15.33
N LYS A 191 -11.05 -25.71 -15.19
CA LYS A 191 -12.23 -25.37 -16.00
C LYS A 191 -11.89 -24.97 -17.43
N ILE A 192 -10.68 -24.47 -17.67
CA ILE A 192 -10.25 -24.07 -19.02
C ILE A 192 -9.88 -25.31 -19.84
N SER A 193 -9.25 -26.33 -19.26
CA SER A 193 -8.97 -27.59 -19.97
C SER A 193 -10.24 -28.34 -20.39
N GLU A 194 -11.30 -28.32 -19.59
CA GLU A 194 -12.56 -29.02 -19.91
C GLU A 194 -13.44 -28.29 -20.94
N GLN A 195 -13.24 -26.98 -21.16
CA GLN A 195 -14.02 -26.21 -22.15
C GLN A 195 -13.40 -26.19 -23.55
N PHE A 196 -12.11 -26.51 -23.69
CA PHE A 196 -11.41 -26.45 -24.99
C PHE A 196 -11.09 -27.82 -25.60
N GLU A 197 -11.36 -28.93 -24.93
CA GLU A 197 -11.25 -30.28 -25.50
C GLU A 197 -12.57 -30.76 -26.18
N GLY A 198 -13.63 -29.96 -26.14
CA GLY A 198 -14.95 -30.32 -26.70
C GLY A 198 -15.27 -29.77 -28.11
N ASP A 199 -14.45 -28.88 -28.66
CA ASP A 199 -14.79 -28.10 -29.88
C ASP A 199 -13.82 -28.31 -31.06
N THR A 200 -13.12 -29.46 -31.13
CA THR A 200 -12.25 -29.78 -32.28
C THR A 200 -12.81 -30.79 -33.29
N ASP A 201 -14.07 -31.20 -33.16
CA ASP A 201 -14.75 -32.03 -34.17
C ASP A 201 -16.00 -31.30 -34.70
N GLY A 202 -15.80 -30.49 -35.75
CA GLY A 202 -16.86 -29.81 -36.50
C GLY A 202 -16.36 -29.19 -37.80
#